data_AF-A0A1H6ETZ2-F1
#
_entry.id   AF-A0A1H6ETZ2-F1
#
_cell.length_a   1.000
_cell.length_b   1.000
_cell.length_c   1.000
_cell.angle_alpha   90.00
_cell.angle_beta   90.00
_cell.angle_gamma   90.00
#
_symmetry.space_group_name_H-M   'P 1'
#
loop_
_entity.id
_entity.type
_entity.pdbx_description
1 polymer ?
#
loop_
_entity_poly.entity_id
_entity_poly.type
_entity_poly.pdbx_seq_one_letter_code
_entity_poly.pdbx_strand_id
1 'polypeptide(L)'
;MTLIVNGEKRPLDLDARVTLFEETVTDAGTGRVANATFGDYLVPVNADIPDMEVVFVGGPDPFNPIGVKGVGEIGLVGMAAAIANAVFHATGRRVRATPITLDLLL
;
A
#
# COMPACT_ATOMS: atom_id res chain seq x y z
N MET A 1 5.50 6.09 -6.61
CA MET A 1 5.08 5.65 -7.95
C MET A 1 6.26 5.72 -8.91
N THR A 2 6.83 4.57 -9.32
CA THR A 2 7.36 4.36 -10.69
C THR A 2 7.27 2.88 -11.07
N LEU A 3 6.73 2.58 -12.25
CA LEU A 3 6.74 1.26 -12.86
C LEU A 3 7.35 1.39 -14.26
N ILE A 4 8.35 0.58 -14.63
CA ILE A 4 8.71 0.39 -16.05
C ILE A 4 8.85 -1.09 -16.36
N VAL A 5 8.08 -1.51 -17.36
CA VAL A 5 7.98 -2.86 -17.90
C VAL A 5 8.82 -2.94 -19.17
N ASN A 6 9.71 -3.94 -19.23
CA ASN A 6 10.67 -4.21 -20.30
C ASN A 6 11.68 -3.06 -20.56
N GLY A 7 12.28 -2.56 -19.49
CA GLY A 7 13.39 -1.59 -19.54
C GLY A 7 13.82 -1.02 -18.19
N GLU A 8 13.02 -1.31 -17.15
CA GLU A 8 13.27 -1.23 -15.71
C GLU A 8 13.37 0.16 -15.05
N LYS A 9 12.41 0.42 -14.14
CA LYS A 9 12.63 0.66 -12.71
C LYS A 9 11.31 0.44 -11.97
N ARG A 10 11.36 -0.31 -10.86
CA ARG A 10 10.24 -0.70 -9.98
C ARG A 10 10.37 0.06 -8.66
N PRO A 11 9.33 0.73 -8.15
CA PRO A 11 8.80 0.35 -6.84
C PRO A 11 7.26 0.49 -6.73
N LEU A 12 6.61 -0.48 -6.10
CA LEU A 12 5.18 -0.45 -5.75
C LEU A 12 5.03 -0.73 -4.25
N ASP A 13 5.20 0.32 -3.47
CA ASP A 13 5.17 0.27 -2.02
C ASP A 13 4.09 1.20 -1.44
N LEU A 14 3.20 1.75 -2.27
CA LEU A 14 2.21 2.73 -1.78
C LEU A 14 1.14 2.16 -0.83
N ASP A 15 1.02 0.83 -0.72
CA ASP A 15 -0.09 0.21 0.03
C ASP A 15 0.29 -0.51 1.31
N ALA A 16 1.55 -0.92 1.46
CA ALA A 16 2.03 -1.37 2.76
C ALA A 16 1.90 -0.24 3.79
N ARG A 17 2.02 1.01 3.32
CA ARG A 17 1.91 2.26 4.10
C ARG A 17 0.58 2.34 4.83
N VAL A 18 -0.54 2.42 4.12
CA VAL A 18 -1.87 2.54 4.75
C VAL A 18 -2.18 1.32 5.63
N THR A 19 -1.65 0.15 5.27
CA THR A 19 -1.94 -1.07 6.02
C THR A 19 -1.15 -1.18 7.32
N LEU A 20 0.08 -0.66 7.40
CA LEU A 20 0.99 -0.91 8.53
C LEU A 20 1.52 0.37 9.22
N PHE A 21 1.49 1.54 8.56
CA PHE A 21 2.21 2.75 8.99
C PHE A 21 1.36 4.02 9.00
N GLU A 22 0.71 4.35 7.87
CA GLU A 22 0.08 5.65 7.65
C GLU A 22 -1.25 5.76 8.38
N GLU A 23 -1.34 6.77 9.26
CA GLU A 23 -2.55 7.20 9.92
C GLU A 23 -2.54 8.73 10.06
N THR A 24 -3.66 9.38 9.78
CA THR A 24 -3.82 10.80 10.11
C THR A 24 -4.48 10.94 11.47
N VAL A 25 -3.72 11.44 12.45
CA VAL A 25 -4.23 11.66 13.80
C VAL A 25 -4.80 13.07 13.89
N THR A 26 -6.07 13.19 14.31
CA THR A 26 -6.72 14.49 14.50
C THR A 26 -6.83 14.82 15.99
N ASP A 27 -6.37 16.01 16.38
CA ASP A 27 -6.56 16.52 17.74
C ASP A 27 -8.03 16.91 17.97
N ALA A 28 -8.68 16.29 18.94
CA ALA A 28 -10.10 16.51 19.21
C ALA A 28 -10.42 17.91 19.74
N GLY A 29 -9.46 18.58 20.39
CA GLY A 29 -9.67 19.91 20.96
C GLY A 29 -9.60 21.04 19.93
N THR A 30 -8.69 20.92 18.96
CA THR A 30 -8.40 21.98 17.97
C THR A 30 -8.78 21.61 16.55
N GLY A 31 -9.09 20.34 16.26
CA GLY A 31 -9.38 19.84 14.92
C GLY A 31 -8.17 19.79 13.98
N ARG A 32 -6.96 20.05 14.49
CA ARG A 32 -5.73 20.02 13.69
C ARG A 32 -5.22 18.61 13.51
N VAL A 33 -4.47 18.38 12.43
CA VAL A 33 -3.68 17.14 12.28
C VAL A 33 -2.54 17.18 13.29
N ALA A 34 -2.57 16.24 14.24
CA ALA A 34 -1.64 16.18 15.36
C ALA A 34 -0.26 15.65 14.96
N ASN A 35 -0.20 14.80 13.92
CA ASN A 35 1.03 14.19 13.42
C ASN A 35 1.48 14.77 12.06
N ALA A 36 1.28 16.08 11.83
CA ALA A 36 1.54 16.73 10.55
C ALA A 36 3.05 16.98 10.24
N THR A 37 3.92 16.06 10.66
CA THR A 37 5.37 16.13 10.42
C THR A 37 5.85 14.82 9.79
N PHE A 38 6.98 14.85 9.09
CA PHE A 38 7.63 13.62 8.60
C PHE A 38 8.24 12.75 9.71
N GLY A 39 8.29 13.25 10.95
CA GLY A 39 8.70 12.43 12.10
C GLY A 39 7.54 11.59 12.65
N ASP A 40 6.32 12.10 12.58
CA ASP A 40 5.15 11.51 13.23
C ASP A 40 4.18 10.83 12.24
N TYR A 41 4.13 11.29 10.98
CA TYR A 41 3.40 10.63 9.90
C TYR A 41 4.32 9.61 9.24
N LEU A 42 4.20 8.35 9.66
CA LEU A 42 5.11 7.29 9.23
C LEU A 42 4.86 6.92 7.76
N VAL A 43 5.86 7.18 6.93
CA VAL A 43 5.95 6.70 5.55
C VAL A 43 7.06 5.66 5.50
N PRO A 44 6.84 4.48 4.89
CA PRO A 44 7.89 3.47 4.82
C PRO A 44 9.13 3.96 4.10
N VAL A 45 10.27 3.52 4.62
CA VAL A 45 11.61 3.82 4.12
C VAL A 45 12.17 2.62 3.36
N ASN A 46 13.34 2.77 2.74
CA ASN A 46 13.97 1.69 1.95
C ASN A 46 14.13 0.36 2.71
N ALA A 47 14.26 0.40 4.04
CA ALA A 47 14.40 -0.81 4.86
C ALA A 47 13.09 -1.58 5.05
N ASP A 48 11.93 -0.96 4.82
CA ASP A 48 10.61 -1.58 4.99
C ASP A 48 10.16 -2.35 3.74
N ILE A 49 10.96 -2.29 2.67
CA ILE A 49 10.60 -2.81 1.35
C ILE A 49 11.09 -4.25 1.19
N PRO A 50 10.20 -5.25 1.11
CA PRO A 50 10.60 -6.61 0.78
C PRO A 50 10.89 -6.76 -0.72
N ASP A 51 11.43 -7.91 -1.12
CA ASP A 51 11.53 -8.28 -2.53
C ASP A 51 10.14 -8.37 -3.17
N MET A 52 9.98 -7.78 -4.36
CA MET A 52 8.70 -7.68 -5.08
C MET A 52 8.81 -8.18 -6.51
N GLU A 53 7.89 -9.05 -6.90
CA GLU A 53 7.70 -9.48 -8.29
C GLU A 53 6.46 -8.79 -8.89
N VAL A 54 6.55 -8.38 -10.15
CA VAL A 54 5.42 -7.81 -10.90
C VAL A 54 5.26 -8.56 -12.20
N VAL A 55 4.07 -9.11 -12.42
CA VAL A 55 3.70 -9.89 -13.59
C VAL A 55 2.57 -9.19 -14.34
N PHE A 56 2.72 -9.04 -15.67
CA PHE A 56 1.69 -8.49 -16.54
C PHE A 56 0.89 -9.62 -17.18
N VAL A 57 -0.39 -9.71 -16.83
CA VAL A 57 -1.28 -10.82 -17.22
C VAL A 57 -2.32 -10.43 -18.28
N GLY A 58 -2.31 -9.18 -18.75
CA GLY A 58 -3.34 -8.63 -19.64
C GLY A 58 -2.95 -8.62 -21.12
N GLY A 59 -3.96 -8.71 -21.98
CA GLY A 59 -3.86 -8.42 -23.43
C GLY A 59 -4.38 -7.01 -23.79
N PRO A 60 -4.24 -6.61 -25.07
CA PRO A 60 -4.71 -5.31 -25.56
C PRO A 60 -6.18 -5.05 -25.23
N ASP A 61 -6.53 -3.79 -24.96
CA ASP A 61 -7.92 -3.37 -24.83
C ASP A 61 -8.60 -3.30 -26.22
N PRO A 62 -9.66 -4.08 -26.49
CA PRO A 62 -10.35 -4.04 -27.78
C PRO A 62 -11.14 -2.75 -28.01
N PHE A 63 -11.41 -1.96 -26.97
CA PHE A 63 -12.17 -0.72 -27.04
C PHE A 63 -11.27 0.53 -27.14
N ASN A 64 -9.96 0.34 -27.06
CA ASN A 64 -8.98 1.41 -27.21
C ASN A 64 -8.22 1.24 -28.54
N PRO A 65 -8.20 2.24 -29.44
CA PRO A 65 -7.47 2.17 -30.71
C PRO A 65 -5.98 1.82 -30.59
N ILE A 66 -5.33 2.14 -29.47
CA ILE A 66 -3.92 1.81 -29.20
C ILE A 66 -3.74 0.63 -28.23
N GLY A 67 -4.83 0.01 -27.78
CA GLY A 67 -4.81 -1.21 -26.98
C GLY A 67 -4.30 -1.09 -25.54
N VAL A 68 -4.12 0.13 -25.00
CA VAL A 68 -3.57 0.33 -23.65
C VAL A 68 -4.64 0.40 -22.56
N LYS A 69 -4.24 0.10 -21.32
CA LYS A 69 -5.07 0.20 -20.10
C LYS A 69 -4.30 0.97 -19.03
N GLY A 70 -5.02 1.72 -18.19
CA GLY A 70 -4.42 2.37 -17.02
C GLY A 70 -3.97 1.34 -15.98
N VAL A 71 -2.79 1.54 -15.38
CA VAL A 71 -2.21 0.62 -14.38
C VAL A 71 -1.83 1.33 -13.07
N GLY A 72 -1.86 2.67 -13.04
CA GLY A 72 -1.32 3.46 -11.93
C GLY A 72 -1.94 3.16 -10.56
N GLU A 73 -3.24 2.86 -10.53
CA GLU A 73 -3.98 2.57 -9.29
C GLU A 73 -4.32 1.08 -9.14
N ILE A 74 -4.29 0.28 -10.19
CA ILE A 74 -4.78 -1.10 -10.15
C ILE A 74 -3.91 -1.98 -9.23
N GLY A 75 -2.60 -1.74 -9.22
CA GLY A 75 -1.69 -2.42 -8.30
C GLY A 75 -2.00 -2.11 -6.83
N LEU A 76 -2.64 -0.96 -6.57
CA LEU A 76 -2.95 -0.43 -5.24
C LEU A 76 -4.11 -1.19 -4.57
N VAL A 77 -5.20 -1.35 -5.32
CA VAL A 77 -6.52 -1.71 -4.79
C VAL A 77 -6.52 -3.00 -3.94
N GLY A 78 -5.72 -4.00 -4.31
CA GLY A 78 -5.69 -5.30 -3.66
C GLY A 78 -4.66 -5.46 -2.54
N MET A 79 -3.66 -4.59 -2.45
CA MET A 79 -2.50 -4.83 -1.60
C MET A 79 -2.84 -4.80 -0.11
N ALA A 80 -3.63 -3.83 0.36
CA ALA A 80 -3.97 -3.72 1.77
C ALA A 80 -4.71 -4.97 2.30
N ALA A 81 -5.67 -5.48 1.51
CA ALA A 81 -6.37 -6.71 1.82
C ALA A 81 -5.44 -7.93 1.77
N ALA A 82 -4.49 -7.99 0.82
CA ALA A 82 -3.51 -9.07 0.73
C ALA A 82 -2.61 -9.11 1.98
N ILE A 83 -2.08 -7.97 2.41
CA ILE A 83 -1.25 -7.85 3.62
C ILE A 83 -2.07 -8.21 4.87
N ALA A 84 -3.29 -7.68 5.02
CA ALA A 84 -4.15 -8.01 6.16
C ALA A 84 -4.49 -9.51 6.21
N ASN A 85 -4.71 -10.15 5.07
CA ASN A 85 -4.91 -11.60 4.99
C ASN A 85 -3.63 -12.38 5.33
N ALA A 86 -2.45 -11.88 4.95
CA ALA A 86 -1.17 -12.49 5.34
C ALA A 86 -0.95 -12.41 6.86
N VAL A 87 -1.26 -11.27 7.49
CA VAL A 87 -1.24 -11.13 8.95
C VAL A 87 -2.21 -12.11 9.61
N PHE A 88 -3.44 -12.20 9.11
CA PHE A 88 -4.42 -13.17 9.62
C PHE A 88 -3.94 -14.61 9.46
N HIS A 89 -3.34 -14.96 8.33
CA HIS A 89 -2.78 -16.29 8.09
C HIS A 89 -1.63 -16.61 9.05
N ALA A 90 -0.75 -15.64 9.33
CA ALA A 90 0.40 -15.82 10.21
C ALA A 90 0.03 -15.88 11.71
N THR A 91 -1.02 -15.17 12.12
CA THR A 91 -1.34 -14.96 13.55
C THR A 91 -2.65 -15.60 14.00
N GLY A 92 -3.54 -15.98 13.07
CA GLY A 92 -4.92 -16.36 13.37
C GLY A 92 -5.82 -15.20 13.80
N ARG A 93 -5.30 -13.97 13.93
CA ARG A 93 -6.04 -12.80 14.43
C ARG A 93 -6.52 -11.92 13.28
N ARG A 94 -7.83 -11.71 13.20
CA ARG A 94 -8.47 -10.93 12.12
C ARG A 94 -8.61 -9.46 12.54
N VAL A 95 -7.67 -8.63 12.10
CA VAL A 95 -7.76 -7.17 12.27
C VAL A 95 -8.53 -6.58 11.07
N ARG A 96 -9.51 -5.70 11.36
CA ARG A 96 -10.37 -5.05 10.34
C ARG A 96 -10.21 -3.53 10.31
N ALA A 97 -9.31 -3.00 11.13
CA ALA A 97 -8.91 -1.60 11.14
C ALA A 97 -7.49 -1.49 10.58
N THR A 98 -7.19 -0.37 9.95
CA THR A 98 -5.85 -0.01 9.49
C THR A 98 -5.45 1.31 10.15
N PRO A 99 -4.15 1.51 10.46
CA PRO A 99 -3.06 0.56 10.25
C PRO A 99 -3.09 -0.64 11.23
N ILE A 100 -2.53 -1.77 10.81
CA ILE A 100 -2.36 -2.99 11.61
C ILE A 100 -1.03 -2.91 12.35
N THR A 101 -1.05 -2.21 13.48
CA THR A 101 0.10 -2.04 14.36
C THR A 101 0.24 -3.20 15.35
N LEU A 102 1.41 -3.34 15.98
CA LEU A 102 1.71 -4.47 16.87
C LEU A 102 0.79 -4.54 18.09
N ASP A 103 0.34 -3.41 18.63
CA ASP A 103 -0.63 -3.35 19.75
C ASP A 103 -1.98 -3.99 19.40
N LEU A 104 -2.34 -4.05 18.11
CA LEU A 104 -3.54 -4.75 17.64
C LEU A 104 -3.34 -6.27 17.55
N LEU A 105 -2.13 -6.77 17.77
CA LEU A 105 -1.77 -8.19 17.68
C LEU A 105 -1.32 -8.81 19.02
N LEU A 106 -0.82 -7.99 19.94
CA LEU A 106 -0.49 -8.35 21.32
C LEU A 106 -1.74 -8.51 22.21
#